data_AF-A0A523UL70-F1
#
_entry.id   AF-A0A523UL70-F1
#
_cell.length_a   1.000
_cell.length_b   1.000
_cell.length_c   1.000
_cell.angle_alpha   90.00
_cell.angle_beta   90.00
_cell.angle_gamma   90.00
#
_symmetry.space_group_name_H-M   'P 1'
#
loop_
_entity.id
_entity.type
_entity.pdbx_description
1 polymer ?
#
loop_
_entity_poly.entity_id
_entity_poly.type
_entity_poly.pdbx_seq_one_letter_code
_entity_poly.pdbx_strand_id
1 'polypeptide(L)'
;MMRREGLSPSISVPDTIAEVLAAGASVPLGQSGLVHVWGKNDMTSNQVMIITWVVKDPTGLTVESYSDDAGTIGAGQDHEFIGGRFDINKPGDWTIAIGLFMNRANPILVDSYEGVLCVVEQPLGTIVKKELEYDSVRGTIPVL
;
A
#
# COMPACT_ATOMS: atom_id res chain seq x y z
N MET A 1 27.90 -45.17 20.86
CA MET A 1 27.60 -44.56 19.55
C MET A 1 26.27 -43.82 19.70
N MET A 2 26.31 -42.50 19.86
CA MET A 2 25.15 -41.65 20.16
C MET A 2 24.36 -41.37 18.88
N ARG A 3 23.04 -41.56 18.90
CA ARG A 3 22.12 -41.10 17.85
C ARG A 3 21.87 -39.60 18.08
N ARG A 4 22.07 -38.78 17.05
CA ARG A 4 21.73 -37.35 17.06
C ARG A 4 20.21 -37.23 16.87
N GLU A 5 19.52 -36.71 17.89
CA GLU A 5 18.13 -36.24 17.76
C GLU A 5 18.17 -34.86 17.10
N GLY A 6 17.52 -34.75 15.94
CA GLY A 6 17.39 -33.49 15.21
C GLY A 6 16.32 -32.62 15.86
N LEU A 7 16.68 -31.39 16.22
CA LEU A 7 15.73 -30.32 16.51
C LEU A 7 14.95 -29.99 15.23
N SER A 8 13.64 -30.25 15.24
CA SER A 8 12.71 -29.72 14.25
C SER A 8 12.48 -28.23 14.54
N PRO A 9 12.70 -27.30 13.59
CA PRO A 9 12.17 -25.94 13.73
C PRO A 9 10.67 -25.98 13.45
N SER A 10 9.87 -25.70 14.48
CA SER A 10 8.44 -25.44 14.33
C SER A 10 8.25 -24.14 13.54
N ILE A 11 7.95 -24.26 12.25
CA ILE A 11 7.45 -23.14 11.44
C ILE A 11 6.04 -22.84 11.94
N SER A 12 5.84 -21.67 12.54
CA SER A 12 4.49 -21.15 12.84
C SER A 12 3.80 -20.84 11.51
N VAL A 13 2.73 -21.57 11.22
CA VAL A 13 1.87 -21.30 10.05
C VAL A 13 0.88 -20.22 10.46
N PRO A 14 0.74 -19.11 9.70
CA PRO A 14 -0.23 -18.07 9.99
C PRO A 14 -1.67 -18.60 9.84
N ASP A 15 -2.53 -18.19 10.77
CA ASP A 15 -3.82 -18.84 11.06
C ASP A 15 -4.98 -18.28 10.21
N THR A 16 -4.72 -17.35 9.28
CA THR A 16 -5.75 -16.79 8.39
C THR A 16 -5.25 -16.47 6.99
N ILE A 17 -6.13 -16.69 6.00
CA ILE A 17 -5.91 -16.35 4.58
C ILE A 17 -5.73 -14.83 4.38
N ALA A 18 -6.17 -14.00 5.34
CA ALA A 18 -5.96 -12.56 5.33
C ALA A 18 -4.49 -12.15 5.51
N GLU A 19 -3.71 -12.90 6.30
CA GLU A 19 -2.27 -12.63 6.47
C GLU A 19 -1.44 -13.07 5.26
N VAL A 20 -1.94 -14.03 4.47
CA VAL A 20 -1.27 -14.53 3.25
C VAL A 20 -1.51 -13.60 2.04
N LEU A 21 -2.59 -12.80 2.04
CA LEU A 21 -2.88 -11.82 0.97
C LEU A 21 -2.15 -10.49 1.12
N ALA A 22 -1.54 -10.20 2.27
CA ALA A 22 -0.74 -9.00 2.50
C ALA A 22 0.74 -9.15 2.09
N ALA A 23 1.20 -10.38 1.82
CA ALA A 23 2.57 -10.69 1.40
C ALA A 23 2.58 -11.27 -0.02
N GLY A 24 2.50 -10.44 -1.06
CA GLY A 24 2.63 -10.99 -2.42
C GLY A 24 2.37 -10.08 -3.63
N ALA A 25 1.96 -8.83 -3.47
CA ALA A 25 1.84 -7.91 -4.60
C ALA A 25 2.41 -6.54 -4.23
N SER A 26 3.73 -6.40 -4.34
CA SER A 26 4.35 -5.07 -4.33
C SER A 26 3.82 -4.26 -5.50
N VAL A 27 3.46 -3.00 -5.27
CA VAL A 27 3.09 -2.10 -6.38
C VAL A 27 4.35 -1.82 -7.20
N PRO A 28 4.33 -1.99 -8.53
CA PRO A 28 5.49 -1.67 -9.34
C PRO A 28 5.90 -0.20 -9.19
N LEU A 29 7.20 0.06 -9.25
CA LEU A 29 7.72 1.43 -9.26
C LEU A 29 7.23 2.19 -10.51
N GLY A 30 6.78 3.42 -10.32
CA GLY A 30 6.33 4.31 -11.39
C GLY A 30 4.84 4.20 -11.76
N GLN A 31 4.03 3.53 -10.95
CA GLN A 31 2.57 3.49 -11.13
C GLN A 31 1.88 4.77 -10.62
N SER A 32 0.63 4.99 -11.02
CA SER A 32 -0.25 6.04 -10.48
C SER A 32 -1.23 5.43 -9.48
N GLY A 33 -1.22 5.94 -8.25
CA GLY A 33 -2.17 5.58 -7.20
C GLY A 33 -3.47 6.39 -7.29
N LEU A 34 -4.57 5.80 -6.83
CA LEU A 34 -5.86 6.44 -6.61
C LEU A 34 -6.53 5.74 -5.42
N VAL A 35 -6.83 6.48 -4.36
CA VAL A 35 -7.47 5.92 -3.16
C VAL A 35 -8.98 5.94 -3.32
N HIS A 36 -9.61 4.81 -3.00
CA HIS A 36 -11.06 4.66 -2.88
C HIS A 36 -11.37 4.14 -1.48
N VAL A 37 -12.30 4.79 -0.77
CA VAL A 37 -12.74 4.40 0.57
C VAL A 37 -14.26 4.39 0.62
N TRP A 38 -14.84 3.33 1.18
CA TRP A 38 -16.29 3.25 1.39
C TRP A 38 -16.60 3.51 2.87
N GLY A 39 -17.34 4.59 3.14
CA GLY A 39 -17.92 4.83 4.46
C GLY A 39 -19.33 4.28 4.53
N LYS A 40 -19.70 3.61 5.63
CA LYS A 40 -21.04 3.06 5.84
C LYS A 40 -21.73 3.75 7.01
N ASN A 41 -22.99 4.10 6.83
CA ASN A 41 -23.84 4.58 7.92
C ASN A 41 -24.56 3.39 8.58
N ASP A 42 -23.95 2.81 9.61
CA ASP A 42 -24.55 1.68 10.36
C ASP A 42 -25.62 2.12 11.38
N MET A 43 -25.96 3.42 11.44
CA MET A 43 -27.03 3.92 12.29
C MET A 43 -28.41 3.60 11.72
N THR A 44 -29.43 3.65 12.56
CA THR A 44 -30.85 3.55 12.17
C THR A 44 -31.43 4.86 11.63
N SER A 45 -30.68 5.96 11.72
CA SER A 45 -31.04 7.28 11.23
C SER A 45 -30.08 7.76 10.14
N ASN A 46 -30.52 8.70 9.33
CA ASN A 46 -29.65 9.36 8.37
C ASN A 46 -28.57 10.16 9.09
N GLN A 47 -27.35 10.17 8.54
CA GLN A 47 -26.21 10.90 9.09
C GLN A 47 -25.48 11.66 8.00
N VAL A 48 -24.92 12.82 8.36
CA VAL A 48 -23.92 13.45 7.49
C VAL A 48 -22.60 12.73 7.67
N MET A 49 -21.96 12.36 6.56
CA MET A 49 -20.69 11.63 6.55
C MET A 49 -19.60 12.49 5.91
N ILE A 50 -18.45 12.56 6.58
CA ILE A 50 -17.28 13.32 6.14
C ILE A 50 -16.07 12.39 6.21
N ILE A 51 -15.14 12.52 5.28
CA ILE A 51 -13.89 11.77 5.31
C ILE A 51 -12.70 12.70 5.18
N THR A 52 -11.57 12.27 5.75
CA THR A 52 -10.26 12.85 5.50
C THR A 52 -9.23 11.74 5.34
N TRP A 53 -8.22 11.94 4.49
CA TRP A 53 -7.00 11.13 4.57
C TRP A 53 -5.75 11.89 4.13
N VAL A 54 -4.61 11.35 4.54
CA VAL A 54 -3.28 11.80 4.12
C VAL A 54 -2.48 10.59 3.67
N VAL A 55 -1.95 10.63 2.45
CA VAL A 55 -0.99 9.65 1.93
C VAL A 55 0.42 10.21 2.05
N LYS A 56 1.35 9.45 2.60
CA LYS A 56 2.77 9.80 2.67
C LYS A 56 3.63 8.80 1.91
N ASP A 57 4.66 9.31 1.27
CA ASP A 57 5.69 8.50 0.62
C ASP A 57 6.65 7.88 1.65
N PRO A 58 7.58 6.99 1.22
CA PRO A 58 8.53 6.32 2.10
C PRO A 58 9.50 7.25 2.83
N THR A 59 9.60 8.53 2.43
CA THR A 59 10.40 9.55 3.12
C THR A 59 9.60 10.37 4.12
N GLY A 60 8.29 10.10 4.23
CA GLY A 60 7.35 10.81 5.10
C GLY A 60 6.74 12.05 4.47
N LEU A 61 7.00 12.33 3.18
CA LEU A 61 6.41 13.48 2.49
C LEU A 61 4.95 13.19 2.15
N THR A 62 4.04 14.11 2.52
CA THR A 62 2.65 14.04 2.08
C THR A 62 2.54 14.23 0.57
N VAL A 63 2.05 13.21 -0.12
CA VAL A 63 1.80 13.23 -1.57
C VAL A 63 0.33 13.46 -1.92
N GLU A 64 -0.56 13.21 -0.97
CA GLU A 64 -1.99 13.48 -1.10
C GLU A 64 -2.55 13.88 0.26
N SER A 65 -3.40 14.90 0.28
CA SER A 65 -4.29 15.23 1.39
C SER A 65 -5.67 15.41 0.81
N TYR A 66 -6.64 14.64 1.29
CA TYR A 66 -8.00 14.63 0.78
C TYR A 66 -9.00 14.87 1.91
N SER A 67 -10.09 15.57 1.59
CA SER A 67 -11.25 15.73 2.47
C SER A 67 -12.50 15.95 1.63
N ASP A 68 -13.60 15.31 2.04
CA ASP A 68 -14.91 15.51 1.41
C ASP A 68 -16.06 15.32 2.41
N ASP A 69 -17.20 15.99 2.15
CA ASP A 69 -18.47 15.85 2.87
C ASP A 69 -19.49 15.24 1.89
N ALA A 70 -19.80 13.95 2.08
CA ALA A 70 -20.70 13.19 1.22
C ALA A 70 -22.18 13.62 1.37
N GLY A 71 -22.48 14.57 2.24
CA GLY A 71 -23.84 14.91 2.57
C GLY A 71 -24.51 13.87 3.46
N THR A 72 -25.83 13.82 3.36
CA THR A 72 -26.66 12.93 4.17
C THR A 72 -26.70 11.53 3.58
N ILE A 73 -26.14 10.56 4.29
CA ILE A 73 -26.18 9.13 3.95
C ILE A 73 -27.32 8.46 4.70
N GLY A 74 -28.12 7.69 3.97
CA GLY A 74 -29.26 6.96 4.51
C GLY A 74 -28.83 5.89 5.52
N ALA A 75 -29.73 5.54 6.45
CA ALA A 75 -29.52 4.43 7.38
C ALA A 75 -29.18 3.13 6.62
N GLY A 76 -28.10 2.44 7.03
CA GLY A 76 -27.59 1.22 6.42
C GLY A 76 -26.92 1.39 5.04
N GLN A 77 -26.88 2.59 4.47
CA GLN A 77 -26.26 2.85 3.16
C GLN A 77 -24.76 3.12 3.29
N ASP A 78 -24.02 2.85 2.22
CA ASP A 78 -22.62 3.23 2.06
C ASP A 78 -22.44 4.37 1.04
N HIS A 79 -21.25 4.94 1.03
CA HIS A 79 -20.82 5.96 0.10
C HIS A 79 -19.34 5.79 -0.24
N GLU A 80 -19.02 5.86 -1.52
CA GLU A 80 -17.64 5.81 -2.02
C GLU A 80 -17.04 7.22 -2.07
N PHE A 81 -15.88 7.38 -1.44
CA PHE A 81 -15.03 8.54 -1.55
C PHE A 81 -13.84 8.22 -2.45
N ILE A 82 -13.56 9.09 -3.41
CA ILE A 82 -12.50 8.90 -4.41
C ILE A 82 -11.54 10.09 -4.34
N GLY A 83 -10.26 9.78 -4.15
CA GLY A 83 -9.20 10.76 -4.01
C GLY A 83 -8.71 11.41 -5.29
N GLY A 84 -7.59 12.12 -5.13
CA GLY A 84 -6.75 12.52 -6.25
C GLY A 84 -5.80 11.39 -6.69
N ARG A 85 -5.19 11.57 -7.86
CA ARG A 85 -4.09 10.70 -8.29
C ARG A 85 -2.75 11.20 -7.75
N PHE A 86 -1.85 10.27 -7.46
CA PHE A 86 -0.47 10.55 -7.09
C PHE A 86 0.51 9.53 -7.71
N ASP A 87 1.78 9.90 -7.81
CA ASP A 87 2.81 9.07 -8.42
C ASP A 87 3.50 8.19 -7.38
N ILE A 88 3.48 6.88 -7.59
CA ILE A 88 4.17 5.88 -6.77
C ILE A 88 5.60 5.74 -7.31
N ASN A 89 6.43 6.74 -7.02
CA ASN A 89 7.74 6.94 -7.67
C ASN A 89 8.95 6.66 -6.77
N LYS A 90 8.74 6.04 -5.60
CA LYS A 90 9.79 5.69 -4.65
C LYS A 90 9.61 4.25 -4.15
N PRO A 91 10.71 3.49 -4.01
CA PRO A 91 10.67 2.21 -3.32
C PRO A 91 10.51 2.41 -1.81
N GLY A 92 9.94 1.40 -1.14
CA GLY A 92 9.67 1.38 0.29
C GLY A 92 8.19 1.43 0.64
N ASP A 93 7.91 1.65 1.92
CA ASP A 93 6.55 1.64 2.48
C ASP A 93 5.88 2.99 2.28
N TRP A 94 4.78 3.00 1.55
CA TRP A 94 3.88 4.14 1.45
C TRP A 94 2.83 4.01 2.55
N THR A 95 2.46 5.11 3.20
CA THR A 95 1.52 5.08 4.34
C THR A 95 0.29 5.92 4.07
N ILE A 96 -0.80 5.58 4.74
CA ILE A 96 -2.04 6.35 4.71
C ILE A 96 -2.64 6.45 6.11
N ALA A 97 -3.20 7.61 6.42
CA ALA A 97 -4.03 7.82 7.61
C ALA A 97 -5.40 8.33 7.16
N ILE A 98 -6.48 7.62 7.54
CA ILE A 98 -7.87 7.87 7.17
C ILE A 98 -8.67 8.12 8.45
N GLY A 99 -9.56 9.11 8.42
CA GLY A 99 -10.57 9.34 9.43
C GLY A 99 -11.95 9.48 8.79
N LEU A 100 -12.90 8.67 9.24
CA LEU A 100 -14.32 8.75 8.88
C LEU A 100 -15.09 9.43 10.02
N PHE A 101 -15.86 10.45 9.68
CA PHE A 101 -16.60 11.25 10.65
C PHE A 101 -18.09 11.24 10.35
N MET A 102 -18.90 11.34 11.39
CA MET A 102 -20.33 11.59 11.29
C MET A 102 -20.72 12.84 12.05
N ASN A 103 -21.89 13.41 11.71
CA ASN A 103 -22.48 14.65 12.25
C ASN A 103 -21.80 15.94 11.77
N ARG A 104 -22.49 16.75 10.95
CA ARG A 104 -21.93 17.98 10.35
C ARG A 104 -21.58 19.07 11.37
N ALA A 105 -22.43 19.29 12.37
CA ALA A 105 -22.28 20.43 13.28
C ALA A 105 -21.17 20.21 14.31
N ASN A 106 -20.92 18.95 14.65
CA ASN A 106 -19.85 18.53 15.53
C ASN A 106 -19.34 17.16 15.05
N PRO A 107 -18.43 17.12 14.06
CA PRO A 107 -17.91 15.88 13.50
C PRO A 107 -17.29 14.99 14.57
N ILE A 108 -17.78 13.76 14.66
CA ILE A 108 -17.28 12.72 15.57
C ILE A 108 -16.54 11.70 14.72
N LEU A 109 -15.29 11.39 15.07
CA LEU A 109 -14.54 10.29 14.44
C LEU A 109 -15.23 8.97 14.82
N VAL A 110 -15.78 8.28 13.82
CA VAL A 110 -16.50 7.02 14.01
C VAL A 110 -15.66 5.81 13.61
N ASP A 111 -14.70 5.99 12.70
CA ASP A 111 -13.74 4.97 12.32
C ASP A 111 -12.46 5.60 11.76
N SER A 112 -11.35 4.85 11.80
CA SER A 112 -10.05 5.30 11.32
C SER A 112 -9.14 4.15 10.95
N TYR A 113 -8.25 4.40 9.99
CA TYR A 113 -7.16 3.49 9.63
C TYR A 113 -5.86 4.28 9.52
N GLU A 114 -4.79 3.80 10.16
CA GLU A 114 -3.44 4.32 9.97
C GLU A 114 -2.48 3.16 9.75
N GLY A 115 -1.75 3.17 8.64
CA GLY A 115 -0.86 2.06 8.31
C GLY A 115 -0.25 2.14 6.91
N VAL A 116 0.26 0.99 6.47
CA VAL A 116 0.85 0.81 5.13
C VAL A 116 -0.25 0.83 4.09
N LEU A 117 -0.15 1.77 3.15
CA LEU A 117 -0.97 1.81 1.94
C LEU A 117 -0.49 0.75 0.94
N CYS A 118 0.81 0.73 0.66
CA CYS A 118 1.43 -0.25 -0.21
C CYS A 118 2.95 -0.32 0.02
N VAL A 119 3.56 -1.38 -0.48
CA VAL A 119 5.02 -1.55 -0.53
C VAL A 119 5.47 -1.56 -1.98
N VAL A 120 6.51 -0.79 -2.28
CA VAL A 120 7.11 -0.71 -3.61
C VAL A 120 8.51 -1.28 -3.56
N GLU A 121 8.76 -2.35 -4.31
CA GLU A 121 10.08 -2.94 -4.41
C GLU A 121 10.92 -2.23 -5.49
N GLN A 122 12.19 -2.00 -5.18
CA GLN A 122 13.15 -1.55 -6.19
C GLN A 122 13.62 -2.76 -7.02
N PRO A 123 13.42 -2.76 -8.35
CA PRO A 123 14.03 -3.79 -9.19
C PRO A 123 15.55 -3.65 -9.14
N LEU A 124 16.25 -4.68 -8.64
CA LEU A 124 17.70 -4.73 -8.60
C LEU A 124 18.23 -5.49 -9.83
N GLY A 125 19.10 -4.84 -10.60
CA GLY A 125 19.77 -5.44 -11.76
C GLY A 125 21.27 -5.18 -11.72
N THR A 126 22.06 -6.11 -12.25
CA THR A 126 23.53 -5.95 -12.35
C THR A 126 24.00 -6.36 -13.74
N ILE A 127 24.83 -5.53 -14.37
CA ILE A 127 25.56 -5.93 -15.58
C ILE A 127 26.69 -6.87 -15.14
N VAL A 128 26.53 -8.16 -15.42
CA VAL A 128 27.50 -9.19 -15.02
C VAL A 128 28.59 -9.45 -16.06
N LYS A 129 28.38 -9.04 -17.31
CA LYS A 129 29.31 -9.28 -18.42
C LYS A 129 29.17 -8.21 -19.49
N LYS A 130 30.30 -7.77 -20.06
CA LYS A 130 30.38 -6.80 -21.16
C LYS A 130 31.41 -7.29 -22.16
N GLU A 131 30.97 -7.68 -23.35
CA GLU A 131 31.83 -8.19 -24.42
C GLU A 131 31.50 -7.52 -25.76
N LEU A 132 32.53 -7.31 -26.59
CA LEU A 132 32.40 -6.98 -28.01
C LEU A 132 32.77 -8.22 -28.82
N GLU A 133 31.93 -8.59 -29.79
CA GLU A 133 32.21 -9.63 -30.77
C GLU A 133 32.63 -9.01 -32.11
N TYR A 134 33.78 -9.42 -32.66
CA TYR A 134 34.30 -9.02 -33.97
C TYR A 134 34.99 -10.21 -34.63
N ASP A 135 34.68 -10.48 -35.90
CA ASP A 135 35.25 -11.60 -36.66
C ASP A 135 35.26 -12.94 -35.91
N SER A 136 34.18 -13.26 -35.19
CA SER A 136 34.04 -14.45 -34.34
C SER A 136 34.98 -14.51 -33.10
N VAL A 137 35.59 -13.39 -32.72
CA VAL A 137 36.39 -13.21 -31.50
C VAL A 137 35.58 -12.38 -30.48
N ARG A 138 35.64 -12.74 -29.20
CA ARG A 138 35.04 -11.96 -28.10
C ARG A 138 36.10 -11.36 -27.19
N GLY A 139 36.01 -10.06 -26.95
CA GLY A 139 36.86 -9.33 -26.01
C GLY A 139 36.05 -8.64 -24.92
N THR A 140 36.60 -8.55 -23.70
CA THR A 140 35.99 -7.74 -22.63
C THR A 140 36.02 -6.27 -23.04
N ILE A 141 34.95 -5.52 -22.76
CA ILE A 141 34.91 -4.07 -23.04
C ILE A 141 35.58 -3.27 -21.90
N PRO A 142 36.46 -2.29 -22.19
CA PRO A 142 36.95 -1.93 -23.53
C PRO A 142 37.92 -2.98 -24.07
N VAL A 143 37.83 -3.25 -25.38
CA VAL A 143 38.77 -4.15 -26.07
C VAL A 143 40.09 -3.39 -26.29
N LEU A 144 41.22 -4.04 -25.98
CA LEU A 144 42.58 -3.51 -26.12
C LEU A 144 43.30 -4.10 -27.32
#